data_AF-A0A4D4L6S5-F1
#
_entry.id   AF-A0A4D4L6S5-F1
#
_cell.length_a   1.000
_cell.length_b   1.000
_cell.length_c   1.000
_cell.angle_alpha   90.00
_cell.angle_beta   90.00
_cell.angle_gamma   90.00
#
_symmetry.space_group_name_H-M   'P 1'
#
loop_
_entity.id
_entity.type
_entity.pdbx_description
1 polymer ?
#
loop_
_entity_poly.entity_id
_entity_poly.type
_entity_poly.pdbx_seq_one_letter_code
_entity_poly.pdbx_strand_id
1 'polypeptide(L)'
;MPLFTSWPWDDQLAFVFDGGTLSPGQISGLHPHDHELSACAFLPSDGALAMLPPRTRRRATHALRALAEQHPAYLENGERSVPYNVDCR
;
A
#
# COMPACT_ATOMS: atom_id res chain seq x y z
N MET A 1 24.64 0.17 23.60
CA MET A 1 24.79 -0.25 22.19
C MET A 1 23.52 0.14 21.46
N PRO A 2 23.52 1.06 20.49
CA PRO A 2 22.32 1.31 19.71
C PRO A 2 22.21 0.20 18.66
N LEU A 3 21.12 -0.56 18.71
CA LEU A 3 20.73 -1.42 17.60
C LEU A 3 20.29 -0.50 16.46
N PHE A 4 21.07 -0.44 15.39
CA PHE A 4 20.63 0.14 14.13
C PHE A 4 19.41 -0.65 13.66
N THR A 5 18.22 -0.07 13.79
CA THR A 5 16.96 -0.63 13.26
C THR A 5 16.82 -0.33 11.78
N SER A 6 17.88 -0.47 10.98
CA SER A 6 17.72 -0.44 9.52
C SER A 6 16.99 -1.73 9.16
N TRP A 7 15.71 -1.60 8.83
CA TRP A 7 14.97 -2.72 8.26
C TRP A 7 15.64 -3.06 6.92
N PRO A 8 15.70 -4.34 6.50
CA PRO A 8 16.42 -4.76 5.28
C PRO A 8 15.84 -4.22 3.96
N TRP A 9 14.93 -3.24 4.06
CA TRP A 9 14.14 -2.65 2.99
C TRP A 9 14.30 -1.13 2.91
N ASP A 10 15.28 -0.53 3.62
CA ASP A 10 15.49 0.92 3.62
C ASP A 10 15.78 1.51 2.22
N ASP A 11 16.21 0.66 1.27
CA ASP A 11 16.51 1.04 -0.12
C ASP A 11 15.48 0.54 -1.16
N GLN A 12 14.33 -0.01 -0.73
CA GLN A 12 13.36 -0.59 -1.66
C GLN A 12 12.44 0.48 -2.26
N LEU A 13 12.46 0.60 -3.59
CA LEU A 13 11.41 1.28 -4.34
C LEU A 13 10.32 0.28 -4.71
N ALA A 14 9.11 0.50 -4.21
CA ALA A 14 7.95 -0.34 -4.47
C ALA A 14 6.87 0.45 -5.23
N PHE A 15 6.34 -0.17 -6.28
CA PHE A 15 5.21 0.35 -7.05
C PHE A 15 3.99 -0.55 -6.80
N VAL A 16 2.84 0.08 -6.56
CA VAL A 16 1.56 -0.62 -6.40
C VAL A 16 0.65 -0.16 -7.52
N PHE A 17 0.04 -1.11 -8.20
CA PHE A 17 -0.86 -0.86 -9.32
C PHE A 17 -2.26 -1.37 -8.96
N ASP A 18 -3.28 -0.70 -9.48
CA ASP A 18 -4.62 -1.27 -9.55
C ASP A 18 -4.60 -2.37 -10.63
N GLY A 19 -4.72 -3.63 -10.20
CA GLY A 19 -4.74 -4.80 -11.08
C GLY A 19 -6.08 -5.03 -11.79
N GLY A 20 -7.07 -4.17 -11.56
CA GLY A 20 -8.42 -4.31 -12.08
C GLY A 20 -9.26 -5.35 -11.33
N THR A 21 -10.40 -5.71 -11.92
CA THR A 21 -11.38 -6.62 -11.32
C THR A 21 -11.32 -8.00 -11.98
N LEU A 22 -11.22 -9.04 -11.16
CA LEU A 22 -11.26 -10.42 -11.61
C LEU A 22 -12.69 -10.97 -11.60
N SER A 23 -13.02 -11.77 -12.61
CA SER A 23 -14.27 -12.52 -12.64
C SER A 23 -14.27 -13.68 -11.64
N PRO A 24 -15.44 -14.19 -11.22
CA PRO A 24 -15.52 -15.34 -10.33
C PRO A 24 -14.76 -16.58 -10.81
N GLY A 25 -14.75 -16.83 -12.13
CA GLY A 25 -14.01 -17.95 -12.72
C GLY A 25 -12.49 -17.78 -12.68
N GLN A 26 -11.99 -16.53 -12.75
CA GLN A 26 -10.57 -16.25 -12.56
C GLN A 26 -10.18 -16.42 -11.09
N ILE A 27 -11.05 -15.95 -10.17
CA ILE A 27 -10.84 -16.08 -8.72
C ILE A 27 -10.73 -17.55 -8.31
N SER A 28 -11.60 -18.43 -8.81
CA SER A 28 -11.58 -19.85 -8.43
C SER A 28 -10.31 -20.59 -8.86
N GLY A 29 -9.57 -20.04 -9.83
CA GLY A 29 -8.27 -20.58 -10.25
C GLY A 29 -7.08 -20.08 -9.43
N LEU A 30 -7.24 -19.02 -8.63
CA LEU A 30 -6.12 -18.39 -7.91
C LEU A 30 -5.80 -19.13 -6.61
N HIS A 31 -4.58 -19.65 -6.53
CA HIS A 31 -4.02 -20.25 -5.33
C HIS A 31 -2.50 -19.99 -5.28
N PRO A 32 -1.92 -19.81 -4.07
CA PRO A 32 -0.47 -19.86 -3.90
C PRO A 32 0.11 -21.12 -4.55
N HIS A 33 1.15 -20.95 -5.37
CA HIS A 33 1.77 -22.06 -6.10
C HIS A 33 2.83 -22.80 -5.27
N ASP A 34 3.41 -22.14 -4.26
CA ASP A 34 4.45 -22.69 -3.41
C ASP A 34 4.27 -22.26 -1.94
N HIS A 35 5.32 -22.45 -1.14
CA HIS A 35 5.33 -22.20 0.30
C HIS A 35 5.73 -20.76 0.67
N GLU A 36 6.02 -19.88 -0.30
CA GLU A 36 6.34 -18.47 -0.02
C GLU A 36 5.13 -17.73 0.56
N LEU A 37 3.93 -18.07 0.07
CA LEU A 37 2.66 -17.51 0.55
C LEU A 37 1.85 -18.54 1.32
N SER A 38 1.63 -18.29 2.61
CA SER A 38 0.86 -19.21 3.47
C SER A 38 -0.65 -19.15 3.25
N ALA A 39 -1.18 -18.05 2.70
CA ALA A 39 -2.61 -17.86 2.45
C ALA A 39 -2.87 -16.75 1.41
N CYS A 40 -4.01 -16.83 0.72
CA CYS A 40 -4.52 -15.80 -0.17
C CYS A 40 -6.04 -15.68 0.01
N ALA A 41 -6.56 -14.46 0.14
CA ALA A 41 -7.99 -14.21 0.31
C ALA A 41 -8.39 -12.87 -0.31
N PHE A 42 -9.62 -12.81 -0.84
CA PHE A 42 -10.27 -11.57 -1.26
C PHE A 42 -11.05 -10.98 -0.09
N LEU A 43 -10.76 -9.73 0.27
CA LEU A 43 -11.36 -9.03 1.39
C LEU A 43 -11.93 -7.68 0.94
N PRO A 44 -13.00 -7.19 1.59
CA PRO A 44 -13.35 -5.78 1.55
C PRO A 44 -12.19 -4.90 1.99
N SER A 45 -12.17 -3.64 1.53
CA SER A 45 -11.03 -2.74 1.72
C SER A 45 -10.70 -2.46 3.20
N ASP A 46 -11.70 -2.33 4.05
CA ASP A 46 -11.54 -2.17 5.50
C ASP A 46 -10.90 -3.39 6.16
N GLY A 47 -11.36 -4.59 5.79
CA GLY A 47 -10.79 -5.87 6.24
C GLY A 47 -9.33 -6.03 5.80
N ALA A 48 -9.02 -5.71 4.54
CA ALA A 48 -7.65 -5.74 4.03
C ALA A 48 -6.75 -4.72 4.74
N LEU A 49 -7.23 -3.48 4.93
CA LEU A 49 -6.48 -2.43 5.63
C LEU A 49 -6.16 -2.81 7.08
N ALA A 50 -7.07 -3.51 7.76
CA ALA A 50 -6.88 -3.98 9.14
C ALA A 50 -5.74 -5.00 9.27
N MET A 51 -5.44 -5.76 8.21
CA MET A 51 -4.33 -6.73 8.21
C MET A 51 -2.95 -6.07 7.98
N LEU A 52 -2.91 -4.87 7.42
CA LEU A 52 -1.65 -4.21 7.10
C LEU A 52 -0.97 -3.60 8.35
N PRO A 53 0.38 -3.64 8.42
CA PRO A 53 1.13 -2.90 9.42
C PRO A 53 0.84 -1.39 9.35
N PRO A 54 0.96 -0.64 10.46
CA PRO A 54 0.55 0.77 10.52
C PRO A 54 1.14 1.65 9.41
N ARG A 55 2.43 1.48 9.08
CA ARG A 55 3.14 2.26 8.05
C ARG A 55 2.54 2.03 6.65
N THR A 56 2.22 0.78 6.32
CA THR A 56 1.64 0.39 5.02
C THR A 56 0.16 0.71 4.95
N ARG A 57 -0.58 0.51 6.05
CA ARG A 57 -2.00 0.87 6.17
C ARG A 57 -2.22 2.34 5.81
N ARG A 58 -1.44 3.26 6.39
CA ARG A 58 -1.55 4.71 6.08
C ARG A 58 -1.42 5.00 4.59
N ARG A 59 -0.39 4.44 3.94
CA ARG A 59 -0.18 4.60 2.50
C ARG A 59 -1.31 3.99 1.67
N ALA A 60 -1.74 2.78 1.99
CA ALA A 60 -2.83 2.10 1.29
C ALA A 60 -4.15 2.86 1.41
N THR A 61 -4.46 3.43 2.59
CA THR A 61 -5.64 4.29 2.77
C THR A 61 -5.59 5.51 1.86
N HIS A 62 -4.44 6.17 1.74
CA HIS A 62 -4.31 7.30 0.81
C HIS A 62 -4.40 6.87 -0.66
N ALA A 63 -3.82 5.73 -1.04
CA ALA A 63 -3.91 5.20 -2.39
C ALA A 63 -5.36 4.89 -2.79
N LEU A 64 -6.14 4.25 -1.90
CA LEU A 64 -7.56 3.98 -2.13
C LEU A 64 -8.38 5.26 -2.27
N ARG A 65 -8.08 6.30 -1.47
CA ARG A 65 -8.72 7.62 -1.62
C ARG A 65 -8.35 8.29 -2.94
N ALA A 66 -7.08 8.29 -3.31
CA ALA A 66 -6.61 8.84 -4.58
C ALA A 66 -7.26 8.14 -5.78
N LEU A 67 -7.43 6.82 -5.71
CA LEU A 67 -8.15 6.03 -6.71
C LEU A 67 -9.64 6.40 -6.75
N ALA A 68 -10.32 6.53 -5.60
CA ALA A 68 -11.73 6.90 -5.56
C ALA A 68 -11.98 8.34 -6.05
N GLU A 69 -11.10 9.28 -5.69
CA GLU A 69 -11.21 10.71 -6.02
C GLU A 69 -10.60 11.05 -7.38
N GLN A 70 -9.91 10.11 -8.03
CA GLN A 70 -9.13 10.33 -9.25
C GLN A 70 -8.13 11.49 -9.09
N HIS A 71 -7.53 11.61 -7.91
CA HIS A 71 -6.63 12.71 -7.56
C HIS A 71 -5.36 12.18 -6.89
N PRO A 72 -4.20 12.23 -7.57
CA PRO A 72 -2.96 11.72 -6.99
C PRO A 72 -2.52 12.59 -5.80
N ALA A 73 -1.88 11.96 -4.81
CA ALA A 73 -1.33 12.65 -3.66
C ALA A 73 0.15 12.31 -3.51
N TYR A 74 0.98 13.34 -3.33
CA TYR A 74 2.34 13.18 -2.86
C TYR A 74 2.33 13.08 -1.33
N LEU A 75 3.02 12.08 -0.79
CA LEU A 75 3.06 11.79 0.64
C LEU A 75 4.50 11.57 1.08
N GLU A 76 4.84 12.11 2.24
CA GLU A 76 6.10 11.83 2.92
C GLU A 76 5.81 10.90 4.11
N ASN A 77 6.49 9.75 4.17
CA ASN A 77 6.25 8.72 5.20
C ASN A 77 4.79 8.22 5.34
N GLY A 78 3.96 8.43 4.31
CA GLY A 78 2.54 8.09 4.33
C GLY A 78 1.64 9.17 4.92
N GLU A 79 2.15 10.39 5.07
CA GLU A 79 1.42 11.58 5.49
C GLU A 79 1.47 12.63 4.38
N ARG A 80 0.43 13.45 4.26
CA ARG A 80 0.46 14.57 3.30
C ARG A 80 1.54 15.55 3.75
N SER A 81 2.47 15.87 2.85
CA SER A 81 3.39 16.97 3.09
C SER A 81 2.56 18.23 3.27
N VAL A 82 2.72 18.92 4.41
CA VAL A 82 2.18 20.27 4.54
C VAL A 82 2.91 21.13 3.51
N PRO A 83 2.23 21.92 2.68
CA PRO A 83 2.93 22.82 1.78
C PRO A 83 3.79 23.74 2.64
N TYR A 84 5.11 23.68 2.49
CA TYR A 84 5.94 24.80 2.91
C TYR A 84 5.49 25.98 2.04
N ASN A 85 5.06 27.09 2.66
CA ASN A 85 4.70 28.28 1.92
C ASN A 85 5.98 28.83 1.30
N VAL A 86 6.29 28.41 0.07
CA VAL A 86 7.38 28.96 -0.70
C VAL A 86 6.85 30.27 -1.27
N ASP A 87 7.01 31.36 -0.53
CA ASP A 87 6.89 32.70 -1.09
C ASP A 87 8.02 32.85 -2.12
N CYS A 88 7.73 32.49 -3.36
CA CYS A 88 8.56 32.86 -4.51
C CYS A 88 8.44 34.37 -4.71
N ARG A 89 9.37 35.12 -4.10
CA ARG A 89 9.69 36.49 -4.53
C ARG A 89 10.71 36.46 -5.65
#